data_AF-A0A9N7Y8T4-F1
#
_entry.id   AF-A0A9N7Y8T4-F1
#
_cell.length_a   1.000
_cell.length_b   1.000
_cell.length_c   1.000
_cell.angle_alpha   90.00
_cell.angle_beta   90.00
_cell.angle_gamma   90.00
#
_symmetry.space_group_name_H-M   'P 1'
#
loop_
_entity.id
_entity.type
_entity.pdbx_description
1 polymer ?
#
loop_
_entity_poly.entity_id
_entity_poly.type
_entity_poly.pdbx_seq_one_letter_code
_entity_poly.pdbx_strand_id
1 'polypeptide(L)'
;MENSDEQSNERARLRMRVVVLEESVRSSEVECRASRETVLRLVAELDRERKKATSSAAALDSLKVELDGLEVGRRSVEMDRETLMERFDAGKRVIEAARRESHCLEKQVEELERKLQSSQRETRAAGDKLQTFLRKVAGQLQAKSDNVIMPTEKDVSQSLDEMMSEMENRLCQASEELKEQTALQHSALQRAQLAEQQVQDLRERLQGLETELLTADMHRDGLRQGQQQYEQFLEQLSETLMVDSIALDLGFDMRLKLILSRAEQLAKKEGSALVESKSLTYSLQRKLKSQKDQLESKGLHIQLLRKKVSEQEEERRCRSALAVQRDDAHLESRRLQKKLERLQSDLRATKQSNTELKAQLSHTNELKVEGTRVRPQSRSRGIFIS
;
A
#
# COMPACT_ATOMS: atom_id res chain seq x y z
N MET A 1 13.86 -90.70 29.99
CA MET A 1 14.17 -89.34 30.47
C MET A 1 14.46 -88.39 29.30
N GLU A 2 15.21 -88.83 28.29
CA GLU A 2 15.64 -88.06 27.10
C GLU A 2 14.57 -87.13 26.47
N ASN A 3 13.34 -87.60 26.27
CA ASN A 3 12.26 -86.81 25.66
C ASN A 3 11.87 -85.54 26.48
N SER A 4 12.23 -85.48 27.77
CA SER A 4 12.07 -84.27 28.59
C SER A 4 13.18 -83.23 28.33
N ASP A 5 14.41 -83.69 28.06
CA ASP A 5 15.57 -82.81 27.89
C ASP A 5 15.62 -82.20 26.50
N GLU A 6 15.20 -82.93 25.46
CA GLU A 6 14.99 -82.36 24.12
C GLU A 6 13.90 -81.28 24.14
N GLN A 7 12.77 -81.53 24.81
CA GLN A 7 11.72 -80.52 24.99
C GLN A 7 12.19 -79.32 25.83
N SER A 8 13.07 -79.54 26.81
CA SER A 8 13.68 -78.45 27.60
C SER A 8 14.60 -77.57 26.75
N ASN A 9 15.45 -78.19 25.93
CA ASN A 9 16.38 -77.51 25.01
C ASN A 9 15.64 -76.76 23.90
N GLU A 10 14.59 -77.34 23.30
CA GLU A 10 13.82 -76.65 22.28
C GLU A 10 13.02 -75.49 22.87
N ARG A 11 12.44 -75.64 24.08
CA ARG A 11 11.84 -74.52 24.81
C ARG A 11 12.87 -73.43 25.13
N ALA A 12 14.13 -73.77 25.40
CA ALA A 12 15.20 -72.79 25.62
C ALA A 12 15.56 -72.03 24.32
N ARG A 13 15.65 -72.72 23.19
CA ARG A 13 15.86 -72.12 21.86
C ARG A 13 14.71 -71.20 21.46
N LEU A 14 13.47 -71.63 21.65
CA LEU A 14 12.28 -70.81 21.38
C LEU A 14 12.25 -69.56 22.28
N ARG A 15 12.56 -69.67 23.58
CA ARG A 15 12.70 -68.50 24.46
C ARG A 15 13.78 -67.53 23.98
N MET A 16 14.95 -68.03 23.60
CA MET A 16 16.04 -67.20 23.05
C MET A 16 15.60 -66.47 21.77
N ARG A 17 14.93 -67.19 20.86
CA ARG A 17 14.40 -66.62 19.61
C ARG A 17 13.29 -65.58 19.85
N VAL A 18 12.45 -65.76 20.87
CA VAL A 18 11.47 -64.75 21.29
C VAL A 18 12.18 -63.48 21.79
N VAL A 19 13.18 -63.60 22.67
CA VAL A 19 13.95 -62.45 23.18
C VAL A 19 14.61 -61.66 22.04
N VAL A 20 15.28 -62.34 21.10
CA VAL A 20 15.92 -61.69 19.93
C VAL A 20 14.89 -60.99 19.03
N LEU A 21 13.71 -61.60 18.81
CA LEU A 21 12.65 -60.98 18.03
C LEU A 21 12.05 -59.76 18.74
N GLU A 22 11.83 -59.82 20.06
CA GLU A 22 11.38 -58.67 20.84
C GLU A 22 12.40 -57.53 20.83
N GLU A 23 13.70 -57.82 20.90
CA GLU A 23 14.77 -56.82 20.82
C GLU A 23 14.85 -56.19 19.44
N SER A 24 14.70 -56.99 18.37
CA SER A 24 14.62 -56.48 16.99
C SER A 24 13.41 -55.57 16.78
N VAL A 25 12.23 -55.96 17.29
CA VAL A 25 11.01 -55.12 17.26
C VAL A 25 11.22 -53.83 18.07
N ARG A 26 11.81 -53.92 19.27
CA ARG A 26 12.14 -52.74 20.09
C ARG A 26 13.12 -51.78 19.40
N SER A 27 14.15 -52.28 18.70
CA SER A 27 15.06 -51.44 17.89
C SER A 27 14.31 -50.75 16.75
N SER A 28 13.54 -51.52 15.98
CA SER A 28 12.77 -51.01 14.85
C SER A 28 11.75 -49.95 15.27
N GLU A 29 11.09 -50.11 16.43
CA GLU A 29 10.19 -49.09 16.99
C GLU A 29 10.91 -47.78 17.29
N VAL A 30 12.12 -47.83 17.86
CA VAL A 30 12.92 -46.63 18.18
C VAL A 30 13.37 -45.93 16.89
N GLU A 31 13.83 -46.68 15.90
CA GLU A 31 14.20 -46.18 14.57
C GLU A 31 13.01 -45.54 13.85
N CYS A 32 11.83 -46.19 13.86
CA CYS A 32 10.60 -45.64 13.29
C CYS A 32 10.16 -44.33 13.98
N ARG A 33 10.33 -44.24 15.32
CA ARG A 33 10.04 -43.00 16.07
C ARG A 33 11.00 -41.87 15.67
N ALA A 34 12.31 -42.14 15.60
CA ALA A 34 13.32 -41.15 15.21
C ALA A 34 13.16 -40.69 13.74
N SER A 35 12.82 -41.60 12.83
CA SER A 35 12.49 -41.30 11.44
C SER A 35 11.24 -40.43 11.35
N ARG A 36 10.16 -40.77 12.08
CA ARG A 36 8.92 -39.98 12.12
C ARG A 36 9.16 -38.57 12.65
N GLU A 37 9.96 -38.41 13.71
CA GLU A 37 10.31 -37.09 14.23
C GLU A 37 11.08 -36.26 13.19
N THR A 38 12.01 -36.89 12.47
CA THR A 38 12.79 -36.21 11.43
C THR A 38 11.94 -35.80 10.24
N VAL A 39 10.98 -36.63 9.80
CA VAL A 39 9.99 -36.24 8.79
C VAL A 39 9.14 -35.06 9.27
N LEU A 40 8.66 -35.06 10.52
CA LEU A 40 7.88 -33.95 11.07
C LEU A 40 8.69 -32.65 11.14
N ARG A 41 9.98 -32.73 11.48
CA ARG A 41 10.91 -31.59 11.50
C ARG A 41 11.10 -31.00 10.11
N LEU A 42 11.41 -31.85 9.12
CA LEU A 42 11.60 -31.45 7.71
C LEU A 42 10.34 -30.86 7.09
N VAL A 43 9.15 -31.42 7.38
CA VAL A 43 7.87 -30.84 6.94
C VAL A 43 7.67 -29.44 7.54
N ALA A 44 7.96 -29.26 8.83
CA ALA A 44 7.84 -27.95 9.47
C ALA A 44 8.88 -26.93 8.98
N GLU A 45 10.06 -27.37 8.53
CA GLU A 45 11.06 -26.51 7.86
C GLU A 45 10.59 -26.12 6.46
N LEU A 46 10.15 -27.10 5.67
CA LEU A 46 9.59 -26.90 4.32
C LEU A 46 8.39 -25.95 4.32
N ASP A 47 7.49 -26.03 5.32
CA ASP A 47 6.38 -25.09 5.48
C ASP A 47 6.82 -23.67 5.87
N ARG A 48 7.96 -23.53 6.58
CA ARG A 48 8.55 -22.21 6.86
C ARG A 48 9.17 -21.61 5.61
N GLU A 49 9.92 -22.39 4.84
CA GLU A 49 10.52 -21.93 3.58
C GLU A 49 9.47 -21.61 2.52
N ARG A 50 8.39 -22.41 2.41
CA ARG A 50 7.23 -22.06 1.57
C ARG A 50 6.64 -20.70 1.94
N LYS A 51 6.42 -20.43 3.24
CA LYS A 51 5.89 -19.15 3.72
C LYS A 51 6.83 -17.98 3.37
N LYS A 52 8.15 -18.14 3.61
CA LYS A 52 9.16 -17.15 3.21
C LYS A 52 9.14 -16.89 1.71
N ALA A 53 9.13 -17.94 0.88
CA ALA A 53 9.07 -17.84 -0.56
C ALA A 53 7.81 -17.09 -1.03
N THR A 54 6.63 -17.41 -0.48
CA THR A 54 5.40 -16.67 -0.81
C THR A 54 5.46 -15.20 -0.40
N SER A 55 6.04 -14.87 0.77
CA SER A 55 6.21 -13.47 1.18
C SER A 55 7.25 -12.72 0.34
N SER A 56 8.29 -13.42 -0.13
CA SER A 56 9.31 -12.85 -1.02
C SER A 56 8.77 -12.60 -2.42
N ALA A 57 7.92 -13.49 -2.94
CA ALA A 57 7.24 -13.31 -4.22
C ALA A 57 6.32 -12.08 -4.18
N ALA A 58 5.47 -11.98 -3.15
CA ALA A 58 4.60 -10.81 -2.97
C ALA A 58 5.37 -9.49 -2.83
N ALA A 59 6.52 -9.49 -2.14
CA ALA A 59 7.39 -8.32 -2.06
C ALA A 59 8.02 -7.94 -3.42
N LEU A 60 8.46 -8.94 -4.21
CA LEU A 60 8.99 -8.71 -5.56
C LEU A 60 7.91 -8.16 -6.50
N ASP A 61 6.67 -8.63 -6.40
CA ASP A 61 5.58 -8.14 -7.24
C ASP A 61 5.14 -6.70 -6.84
N SER A 62 5.20 -6.34 -5.55
CA SER A 62 5.05 -4.93 -5.11
C SER A 62 6.13 -4.04 -5.72
N LEU A 63 7.40 -4.46 -5.65
CA LEU A 63 8.53 -3.70 -6.19
C LEU A 63 8.47 -3.54 -7.71
N LYS A 64 7.89 -4.49 -8.46
CA LYS A 64 7.63 -4.34 -9.89
C LYS A 64 6.60 -3.24 -10.17
N VAL A 65 5.48 -3.23 -9.44
CA VAL A 65 4.43 -2.21 -9.60
C VAL A 65 4.98 -0.81 -9.26
N GLU A 66 5.81 -0.70 -8.21
CA GLU A 66 6.52 0.53 -7.87
C GLU A 66 7.49 0.95 -8.99
N LEU A 67 8.27 0.02 -9.56
CA LEU A 67 9.17 0.29 -10.68
C LEU A 67 8.42 0.76 -11.93
N ASP A 68 7.34 0.08 -12.32
CA ASP A 68 6.51 0.45 -13.48
C ASP A 68 5.94 1.88 -13.30
N GLY A 69 5.46 2.20 -12.08
CA GLY A 69 5.00 3.55 -11.73
C GLY A 69 6.10 4.60 -11.81
N LEU A 70 7.31 4.30 -11.32
CA LEU A 70 8.47 5.19 -11.42
C LEU A 70 8.93 5.38 -12.87
N GLU A 71 8.85 4.35 -13.72
CA GLU A 71 9.17 4.48 -15.15
C GLU A 71 8.17 5.39 -15.87
N VAL A 72 6.86 5.27 -15.58
CA VAL A 72 5.84 6.16 -16.15
C VAL A 72 6.06 7.60 -15.68
N GLY A 73 6.34 7.82 -14.39
CA GLY A 73 6.68 9.14 -13.85
C GLY A 73 7.92 9.74 -14.54
N ARG A 74 8.99 8.96 -14.72
CA ARG A 74 10.21 9.40 -15.42
C ARG A 74 9.91 9.83 -16.86
N ARG A 75 9.13 9.05 -17.61
CA ARG A 75 8.73 9.39 -19.00
C ARG A 75 7.97 10.71 -19.07
N SER A 76 7.08 10.99 -18.11
CA SER A 76 6.35 12.27 -18.04
C SER A 76 7.31 13.44 -17.84
N VAL A 77 8.22 13.34 -16.86
CA VAL A 77 9.21 14.39 -16.55
C VAL A 77 10.17 14.63 -17.71
N GLU A 78 10.53 13.59 -18.48
CA GLU A 78 11.35 13.71 -19.68
C GLU A 78 10.64 14.51 -20.79
N MET A 79 9.34 14.28 -21.00
CA MET A 79 8.52 15.00 -21.97
C MET A 79 8.28 16.48 -21.56
N ASP A 80 8.09 16.75 -20.27
CA ASP A 80 7.99 18.12 -19.73
C ASP A 80 9.32 18.87 -19.90
N ARG A 81 10.46 18.22 -19.62
CA ARG A 81 11.81 18.75 -19.82
C ARG A 81 12.07 19.11 -21.28
N GLU A 82 11.64 18.27 -22.22
CA GLU A 82 11.76 18.53 -23.66
C GLU A 82 10.91 19.73 -24.09
N THR A 83 9.64 19.77 -23.66
CA THR A 83 8.74 20.91 -23.90
C THR A 83 9.29 22.23 -23.35
N LEU A 84 9.90 22.20 -22.16
CA LEU A 84 10.55 23.38 -21.56
C LEU A 84 11.80 23.81 -22.34
N MET A 85 12.57 22.86 -22.88
CA MET A 85 13.75 23.13 -23.70
C MET A 85 13.37 23.79 -25.03
N GLU A 86 12.35 23.28 -25.71
CA GLU A 86 11.80 23.88 -26.94
C GLU A 86 11.32 25.32 -26.71
N ARG A 87 10.62 25.56 -25.59
CA ARG A 87 10.18 26.92 -25.19
C ARG A 87 11.36 27.84 -24.88
N PHE A 88 12.41 27.33 -24.24
CA PHE A 88 13.63 28.09 -23.99
C PHE A 88 14.33 28.49 -25.29
N ASP A 89 14.49 27.56 -26.24
CA ASP A 89 15.10 27.84 -27.54
C ASP A 89 14.22 28.72 -28.45
N ALA A 90 12.89 28.67 -28.30
CA ALA A 90 11.99 29.65 -28.90
C ALA A 90 12.21 31.06 -28.30
N GLY A 91 12.23 31.18 -26.96
CA GLY A 91 12.48 32.44 -26.26
C GLY A 91 13.85 33.05 -26.62
N LYS A 92 14.89 32.22 -26.71
CA LYS A 92 16.23 32.64 -27.16
C LYS A 92 16.18 33.22 -28.58
N ARG A 93 15.51 32.57 -29.53
CA ARG A 93 15.34 33.08 -30.90
C ARG A 93 14.61 34.42 -30.95
N VAL A 94 13.57 34.61 -30.12
CA VAL A 94 12.85 35.89 -30.00
C VAL A 94 13.75 36.98 -29.44
N ILE A 95 14.53 36.72 -28.39
CA ILE A 95 15.48 37.68 -27.80
C ILE A 95 16.55 38.07 -28.82
N GLU A 96 17.07 37.11 -29.60
CA GLU A 96 18.04 37.42 -30.66
C GLU A 96 17.43 38.24 -31.81
N ALA A 97 16.16 38.01 -32.16
CA ALA A 97 15.44 38.82 -33.15
C ALA A 97 15.28 40.27 -32.66
N ALA A 98 14.76 40.46 -31.44
CA ALA A 98 14.60 41.78 -30.82
C ALA A 98 15.94 42.55 -30.70
N ARG A 99 17.04 41.85 -30.39
CA ARG A 99 18.39 42.46 -30.38
C ARG A 99 18.83 42.93 -31.77
N ARG A 100 18.54 42.16 -32.84
CA ARG A 100 18.84 42.58 -34.22
C ARG A 100 18.01 43.79 -34.64
N GLU A 101 16.74 43.83 -34.23
CA GLU A 101 15.83 44.96 -34.48
C GLU A 101 16.28 46.23 -33.75
N SER A 102 16.58 46.16 -32.44
CA SER A 102 17.15 47.27 -31.66
C SER A 102 18.37 47.87 -32.36
N HIS A 103 19.29 47.01 -32.80
CA HIS A 103 20.50 47.45 -33.49
C HIS A 103 20.26 48.07 -34.88
N CYS A 104 19.14 47.72 -35.55
CA CYS A 104 18.72 48.39 -36.78
C CYS A 104 18.10 49.77 -36.48
N LEU A 105 17.30 49.87 -35.42
CA LEU A 105 16.69 51.13 -34.97
C LEU A 105 17.75 52.13 -34.48
N GLU A 106 18.74 51.68 -33.71
CA GLU A 106 19.91 52.48 -33.28
C GLU A 106 20.59 53.16 -34.49
N LYS A 107 20.88 52.40 -35.55
CA LYS A 107 21.48 52.95 -36.79
C LYS A 107 20.59 53.96 -37.51
N GLN A 108 19.27 53.76 -37.50
CA GLN A 108 18.33 54.71 -38.07
C GLN A 108 18.30 56.02 -37.27
N VAL A 109 18.35 55.95 -35.94
CA VAL A 109 18.47 57.13 -35.06
C VAL A 109 19.77 57.89 -35.36
N GLU A 110 20.91 57.21 -35.39
CA GLU A 110 22.21 57.81 -35.76
C GLU A 110 22.19 58.48 -37.15
N GLU A 111 21.43 57.94 -38.11
CA GLU A 111 21.30 58.53 -39.44
C GLU A 111 20.39 59.77 -39.45
N LEU A 112 19.27 59.73 -38.73
CA LEU A 112 18.37 60.85 -38.57
C LEU A 112 19.03 62.01 -37.82
N GLU A 113 19.83 61.74 -36.79
CA GLU A 113 20.63 62.74 -36.10
C GLU A 113 21.65 63.41 -37.04
N ARG A 114 22.37 62.62 -37.86
CA ARG A 114 23.28 63.16 -38.88
C ARG A 114 22.55 64.07 -39.89
N LYS A 115 21.39 63.64 -40.38
CA LYS A 115 20.56 64.43 -41.32
C LYS A 115 20.04 65.73 -40.69
N LEU A 116 19.57 65.67 -39.43
CA LEU A 116 19.12 66.82 -38.67
C LEU A 116 20.27 67.84 -38.48
N GLN A 117 21.46 67.37 -38.12
CA GLN A 117 22.64 68.23 -37.98
C GLN A 117 23.05 68.89 -39.32
N SER A 118 22.99 68.18 -40.45
CA SER A 118 23.27 68.79 -41.76
C SER A 118 22.23 69.85 -42.13
N SER A 119 20.94 69.55 -41.97
CA SER A 119 19.85 70.49 -42.26
C SER A 119 19.94 71.75 -41.38
N GLN A 120 20.26 71.60 -40.08
CA GLN A 120 20.48 72.74 -39.19
C GLN A 120 21.64 73.64 -39.64
N ARG A 121 22.73 73.08 -40.16
CA ARG A 121 23.87 73.85 -40.71
C ARG A 121 23.47 74.59 -41.98
N GLU A 122 22.73 73.94 -42.87
CA GLU A 122 22.21 74.53 -44.11
C GLU A 122 21.22 75.68 -43.85
N THR A 123 20.27 75.50 -42.93
CA THR A 123 19.30 76.55 -42.58
C THR A 123 19.97 77.77 -41.94
N ARG A 124 21.01 77.58 -41.13
CA ARG A 124 21.82 78.69 -40.58
C ARG A 124 22.52 79.45 -41.70
N ALA A 125 23.22 78.74 -42.59
CA ALA A 125 23.92 79.34 -43.72
C ALA A 125 22.96 80.05 -44.71
N ALA A 126 21.71 79.60 -44.85
CA ALA A 126 20.68 80.29 -45.61
C ALA A 126 20.19 81.57 -44.91
N GLY A 127 20.00 81.53 -43.58
CA GLY A 127 19.67 82.69 -42.76
C GLY A 127 20.71 83.81 -42.85
N ASP A 128 22.00 83.46 -42.76
CA ASP A 128 23.11 84.42 -42.88
C ASP A 128 23.12 85.14 -44.25
N LYS A 129 22.83 84.39 -45.33
CA LYS A 129 22.68 84.93 -46.69
C LYS A 129 21.49 85.90 -46.79
N LEU A 130 20.34 85.53 -46.22
CA LEU A 130 19.13 86.38 -46.22
C LEU A 130 19.35 87.69 -45.44
N GLN A 131 19.97 87.62 -44.26
CA GLN A 131 20.30 88.80 -43.46
C GLN A 131 21.25 89.75 -44.23
N THR A 132 22.20 89.18 -44.99
CA THR A 132 23.11 89.94 -45.86
C THR A 132 22.38 90.59 -47.04
N PHE A 133 21.35 89.94 -47.60
CA PHE A 133 20.52 90.50 -48.67
C PHE A 133 19.65 91.67 -48.18
N LEU A 134 18.94 91.52 -47.06
CA LEU A 134 18.08 92.56 -46.49
C LEU A 134 18.85 93.87 -46.22
N ARG A 135 20.11 93.76 -45.76
CA ARG A 135 21.00 94.91 -45.56
C ARG A 135 21.31 95.67 -46.85
N LYS A 136 21.37 95.00 -48.01
CA LYS A 136 21.57 95.64 -49.32
C LYS A 136 20.31 96.37 -49.78
N VAL A 137 19.14 95.77 -49.62
CA VAL A 137 17.84 96.37 -49.99
C VAL A 137 17.58 97.64 -49.18
N ALA A 138 17.84 97.62 -47.86
CA ALA A 138 17.71 98.80 -47.02
C ALA A 138 18.58 99.99 -47.48
N GLY A 139 19.78 99.72 -48.01
CA GLY A 139 20.66 100.75 -48.59
C GLY A 139 20.18 101.29 -49.94
N GLN A 140 19.41 100.52 -50.71
CA GLN A 140 18.84 100.97 -51.99
C GLN A 140 17.58 101.84 -51.77
N LEU A 141 16.77 101.52 -50.76
CA LEU A 141 15.56 102.29 -50.42
C LEU A 141 15.85 103.68 -49.81
N GLN A 142 17.12 104.01 -49.53
CA GLN A 142 17.52 105.32 -49.00
C GLN A 142 17.89 106.34 -50.10
N ALA A 143 17.80 105.98 -51.39
CA ALA A 143 18.20 106.84 -52.50
C ALA A 143 17.16 106.88 -53.63
N LYS A 144 16.59 108.09 -53.86
CA LYS A 144 15.52 108.45 -54.83
C LYS A 144 14.11 108.01 -54.37
N SER A 145 13.03 108.71 -54.72
CA SER A 145 12.84 109.67 -55.83
C SER A 145 11.85 110.79 -55.50
N ASP A 146 12.13 112.00 -55.99
CA ASP A 146 11.19 113.14 -56.03
C ASP A 146 10.50 113.23 -57.41
N ASN A 147 9.19 113.53 -57.38
CA ASN A 147 8.35 114.19 -58.40
C ASN A 147 8.27 113.63 -59.85
N VAL A 148 7.03 113.35 -60.28
CA VAL A 148 6.60 113.23 -61.69
C VAL A 148 5.34 114.07 -61.91
N ILE A 149 5.24 114.73 -63.07
CA ILE A 149 4.19 115.71 -63.42
C ILE A 149 3.15 115.08 -64.38
N MET A 150 1.93 115.62 -64.36
CA MET A 150 0.71 115.10 -65.01
C MET A 150 0.75 115.06 -66.57
N PRO A 151 -0.02 114.15 -67.23
CA PRO A 151 -0.08 114.00 -68.70
C PRO A 151 -1.23 114.77 -69.39
N THR A 152 -1.19 114.88 -70.73
CA THR A 152 -2.09 115.64 -71.63
C THR A 152 -2.59 114.80 -72.82
N GLU A 153 -3.91 114.79 -73.09
CA GLU A 153 -4.70 114.29 -74.26
C GLU A 153 -4.12 113.24 -75.25
N LYS A 154 -2.91 113.39 -75.80
CA LYS A 154 -2.22 112.29 -76.51
C LYS A 154 -1.98 111.09 -75.57
N ASP A 155 -1.80 111.39 -74.30
CA ASP A 155 -1.69 110.46 -73.18
C ASP A 155 -3.02 109.76 -72.85
N VAL A 156 -4.17 110.18 -73.43
CA VAL A 156 -5.45 109.46 -73.28
C VAL A 156 -5.56 108.29 -74.26
N SER A 157 -4.93 108.38 -75.44
CA SER A 157 -4.80 107.23 -76.35
C SER A 157 -3.74 106.26 -75.86
N GLN A 158 -2.59 106.76 -75.36
CA GLN A 158 -1.65 105.89 -74.64
C GLN A 158 -2.29 105.31 -73.38
N SER A 159 -3.08 106.05 -72.61
CA SER A 159 -3.84 105.50 -71.47
C SER A 159 -4.82 104.41 -71.89
N LEU A 160 -5.38 104.42 -73.09
CA LEU A 160 -6.27 103.36 -73.58
C LEU A 160 -5.51 102.10 -73.99
N ASP A 161 -4.38 102.22 -74.68
CA ASP A 161 -3.48 101.09 -74.97
C ASP A 161 -2.81 100.56 -73.69
N GLU A 162 -2.45 101.43 -72.75
CA GLU A 162 -1.95 101.09 -71.41
C GLU A 162 -3.02 100.41 -70.58
N MET A 163 -4.29 100.83 -70.63
CA MET A 163 -5.41 100.20 -69.91
C MET A 163 -5.82 98.85 -70.54
N MET A 164 -5.72 98.72 -71.86
CA MET A 164 -5.85 97.43 -72.56
C MET A 164 -4.71 96.49 -72.14
N SER A 165 -3.46 96.96 -72.19
CA SER A 165 -2.30 96.21 -71.73
C SER A 165 -2.39 95.89 -70.24
N GLU A 166 -2.91 96.79 -69.40
CA GLU A 166 -3.14 96.56 -67.97
C GLU A 166 -4.25 95.53 -67.76
N MET A 167 -5.32 95.53 -68.56
CA MET A 167 -6.34 94.48 -68.52
C MET A 167 -5.79 93.13 -68.99
N GLU A 168 -4.99 93.07 -70.05
CA GLU A 168 -4.31 91.84 -70.48
C GLU A 168 -3.33 91.34 -69.41
N ASN A 169 -2.56 92.23 -68.78
CA ASN A 169 -1.67 91.90 -67.67
C ASN A 169 -2.44 91.39 -66.44
N ARG A 170 -3.57 92.02 -66.08
CA ARG A 170 -4.46 91.57 -65.00
C ARG A 170 -5.13 90.22 -65.32
N LEU A 171 -5.47 89.96 -66.59
CA LEU A 171 -6.08 88.71 -67.03
C LEU A 171 -5.04 87.58 -67.06
N CYS A 172 -3.79 87.87 -67.46
CA CYS A 172 -2.65 86.99 -67.29
C CYS A 172 -2.36 86.70 -65.80
N GLN A 173 -2.30 87.73 -64.94
CA GLN A 173 -2.13 87.58 -63.49
C GLN A 173 -3.23 86.70 -62.89
N ALA A 174 -4.50 87.00 -63.14
CA ALA A 174 -5.62 86.18 -62.67
C ALA A 174 -5.58 84.74 -63.21
N SER A 175 -5.07 84.53 -64.44
CA SER A 175 -4.84 83.19 -64.98
C SER A 175 -3.66 82.45 -64.34
N GLU A 176 -2.62 83.15 -63.89
CA GLU A 176 -1.50 82.57 -63.15
C GLU A 176 -1.93 82.24 -61.72
N GLU A 177 -2.56 83.19 -61.02
CA GLU A 177 -3.17 83.00 -59.69
C GLU A 177 -4.13 81.80 -59.67
N LEU A 178 -4.98 81.62 -60.69
CA LEU A 178 -5.88 80.46 -60.77
C LEU A 178 -5.13 79.12 -60.94
N LYS A 179 -3.99 79.09 -61.66
CA LYS A 179 -3.13 77.90 -61.77
C LYS A 179 -2.45 77.61 -60.43
N GLU A 180 -1.95 78.63 -59.73
CA GLU A 180 -1.38 78.47 -58.40
C GLU A 180 -2.42 77.97 -57.39
N GLN A 181 -3.63 78.57 -57.40
CA GLN A 181 -4.76 78.20 -56.55
C GLN A 181 -5.16 76.73 -56.76
N THR A 182 -5.24 76.26 -58.01
CA THR A 182 -5.58 74.86 -58.32
C THR A 182 -4.46 73.88 -57.96
N ALA A 183 -3.19 74.26 -58.14
CA ALA A 183 -2.05 73.46 -57.69
C ALA A 183 -2.01 73.33 -56.15
N LEU A 184 -2.29 74.43 -55.43
CA LEU A 184 -2.41 74.44 -53.97
C LEU A 184 -3.57 73.58 -53.48
N GLN A 185 -4.74 73.65 -54.14
CA GLN A 185 -5.88 72.78 -53.83
C GLN A 185 -5.55 71.30 -54.04
N HIS A 186 -4.87 70.93 -55.12
CA HIS A 186 -4.47 69.55 -55.38
C HIS A 186 -3.47 69.04 -54.31
N SER A 187 -2.48 69.86 -53.95
CA SER A 187 -1.53 69.58 -52.85
C SER A 187 -2.21 69.46 -51.49
N ALA A 188 -3.21 70.31 -51.20
CA ALA A 188 -4.00 70.21 -49.98
C ALA A 188 -4.83 68.92 -49.93
N LEU A 189 -5.47 68.53 -51.05
CA LEU A 189 -6.24 67.28 -51.15
C LEU A 189 -5.34 66.05 -50.96
N GLN A 190 -4.17 66.01 -51.60
CA GLN A 190 -3.23 64.90 -51.46
C GLN A 190 -2.73 64.76 -50.00
N ARG A 191 -2.46 65.88 -49.32
CA ARG A 191 -2.10 65.87 -47.89
C ARG A 191 -3.26 65.42 -47.00
N ALA A 192 -4.49 65.79 -47.32
CA ALA A 192 -5.68 65.32 -46.59
C ALA A 192 -5.86 63.80 -46.73
N GLN A 193 -5.75 63.26 -47.95
CA GLN A 193 -5.86 61.81 -48.21
C GLN A 193 -4.76 61.01 -47.47
N LEU A 194 -3.52 61.50 -47.46
CA LEU A 194 -2.43 60.87 -46.69
C LEU A 194 -2.69 60.91 -45.17
N ALA A 195 -3.25 62.01 -44.65
CA ALA A 195 -3.62 62.11 -43.25
C ALA A 195 -4.81 61.19 -42.89
N GLU A 196 -5.80 61.05 -43.77
CA GLU A 196 -6.91 60.10 -43.61
C GLU A 196 -6.43 58.65 -43.57
N GLN A 197 -5.51 58.27 -44.45
CA GLN A 197 -4.86 56.95 -44.45
C GLN A 197 -4.11 56.71 -43.13
N GLN A 198 -3.27 57.65 -42.69
CA GLN A 198 -2.54 57.54 -41.41
C GLN A 198 -3.48 57.40 -40.21
N VAL A 199 -4.60 58.14 -40.20
CA VAL A 199 -5.62 58.03 -39.15
C VAL A 199 -6.32 56.68 -39.19
N GLN A 200 -6.54 56.10 -40.37
CA GLN A 200 -7.13 54.76 -40.51
C GLN A 200 -6.18 53.67 -40.02
N ASP A 201 -4.91 53.68 -40.45
CA ASP A 201 -3.87 52.76 -39.98
C ASP A 201 -3.73 52.79 -38.45
N LEU A 202 -3.78 54.00 -37.86
CA LEU A 202 -3.72 54.19 -36.40
C LEU A 202 -4.96 53.64 -35.69
N ARG A 203 -6.16 53.76 -36.27
CA ARG A 203 -7.39 53.17 -35.70
C ARG A 203 -7.35 51.65 -35.71
N GLU A 204 -6.93 51.05 -36.82
CA GLU A 204 -6.83 49.59 -36.95
C GLU A 204 -5.80 49.02 -35.97
N ARG A 205 -4.65 49.69 -35.83
CA ARG A 205 -3.63 49.33 -34.83
C ARG A 205 -4.10 49.52 -33.39
N LEU A 206 -4.86 50.58 -33.11
CA LEU A 206 -5.45 50.81 -31.79
C LEU A 206 -6.48 49.72 -31.44
N GLN A 207 -7.36 49.38 -32.37
CA GLN A 207 -8.34 48.29 -32.22
C GLN A 207 -7.65 46.94 -31.98
N GLY A 208 -6.56 46.65 -32.69
CA GLY A 208 -5.73 45.47 -32.43
C GLY A 208 -5.23 45.43 -30.98
N LEU A 209 -4.60 46.51 -30.51
CA LEU A 209 -4.10 46.62 -29.13
C LEU A 209 -5.22 46.53 -28.08
N GLU A 210 -6.41 47.05 -28.34
CA GLU A 210 -7.58 46.89 -27.47
C GLU A 210 -7.98 45.41 -27.35
N THR A 211 -8.00 44.66 -28.45
CA THR A 211 -8.30 43.21 -28.40
C THR A 211 -7.20 42.40 -27.70
N GLU A 212 -5.93 42.73 -27.91
CA GLU A 212 -4.80 42.12 -27.20
C GLU A 212 -4.90 42.38 -25.68
N LEU A 213 -5.21 43.61 -25.27
CA LEU A 213 -5.41 43.97 -23.87
C LEU A 213 -6.56 43.19 -23.22
N LEU A 214 -7.72 43.11 -23.90
CA LEU A 214 -8.88 42.35 -23.42
C LEU A 214 -8.56 40.86 -23.24
N THR A 215 -7.84 40.24 -24.19
CA THR A 215 -7.44 38.83 -24.06
C THR A 215 -6.40 38.63 -22.95
N ALA A 216 -5.47 39.58 -22.75
CA ALA A 216 -4.51 39.54 -21.64
C ALA A 216 -5.19 39.67 -20.27
N ASP A 217 -6.20 40.54 -20.14
CA ASP A 217 -7.01 40.65 -18.92
C ASP A 217 -7.79 39.36 -18.64
N MET A 218 -8.42 38.75 -19.65
CA MET A 218 -9.08 37.44 -19.51
C MET A 218 -8.13 36.34 -19.05
N HIS A 219 -6.91 36.27 -19.61
CA HIS A 219 -5.89 35.32 -19.16
C HIS A 219 -5.46 35.57 -17.72
N ARG A 220 -5.28 36.84 -17.32
CA ARG A 220 -4.90 37.21 -15.94
C ARG A 220 -5.99 36.83 -14.94
N ASP A 221 -7.26 37.01 -15.29
CA ASP A 221 -8.37 36.67 -14.40
C ASP A 221 -8.58 35.14 -14.32
N GLY A 222 -8.34 34.40 -15.41
CA GLY A 222 -8.24 32.93 -15.37
C GLY A 222 -7.12 32.43 -14.45
N LEU A 223 -5.94 33.04 -14.51
CA LEU A 223 -4.82 32.72 -13.61
C LEU A 223 -5.16 33.05 -12.14
N ARG A 224 -5.86 34.16 -11.87
CA ARG A 224 -6.33 34.53 -10.53
C ARG A 224 -7.34 33.54 -9.97
N GLN A 225 -8.30 33.07 -10.78
CA GLN A 225 -9.23 32.02 -10.37
C GLN A 225 -8.51 30.70 -10.06
N GLY A 226 -7.55 30.30 -10.91
CA GLY A 226 -6.72 29.12 -10.66
C GLY A 226 -5.89 29.22 -9.37
N GLN A 227 -5.31 30.40 -9.10
CA GLN A 227 -4.60 30.68 -7.85
C GLN A 227 -5.53 30.52 -6.63
N GLN A 228 -6.71 31.14 -6.64
CA GLN A 228 -7.69 31.05 -5.55
C GLN A 228 -8.15 29.61 -5.28
N GLN A 229 -8.38 28.81 -6.34
CA GLN A 229 -8.73 27.40 -6.20
C GLN A 229 -7.59 26.58 -5.56
N TYR A 230 -6.34 26.85 -5.94
CA TYR A 230 -5.16 26.24 -5.32
C TYR A 230 -5.00 26.64 -3.85
N GLU A 231 -5.27 27.90 -3.51
CA GLU A 231 -5.20 28.45 -2.15
C GLU A 231 -6.22 27.75 -1.23
N GLN A 232 -7.47 27.62 -1.69
CA GLN A 232 -8.54 26.87 -1.01
C GLN A 232 -8.23 25.37 -0.87
N PHE A 233 -7.62 24.75 -1.87
CA PHE A 233 -7.17 23.35 -1.78
C PHE A 233 -6.09 23.17 -0.70
N LEU A 234 -5.12 24.09 -0.64
CA LEU A 234 -4.10 24.07 0.41
C LEU A 234 -4.69 24.37 1.80
N GLU A 235 -5.77 25.12 1.91
CA GLU A 235 -6.57 25.28 3.15
C GLU A 235 -7.15 23.95 3.61
N GLN A 236 -7.96 23.30 2.78
CA GLN A 236 -8.55 22.00 3.10
C GLN A 236 -7.48 20.95 3.45
N LEU A 237 -6.34 20.95 2.76
CA LEU A 237 -5.23 20.03 3.02
C LEU A 237 -4.48 20.37 4.31
N SER A 238 -4.31 21.65 4.65
CA SER A 238 -3.71 22.09 5.92
C SER A 238 -4.57 21.67 7.10
N GLU A 239 -5.89 21.89 7.01
CA GLU A 239 -6.87 21.48 8.02
C GLU A 239 -6.90 19.95 8.18
N THR A 240 -7.00 19.20 7.08
CA THR A 240 -7.06 17.73 7.09
C THR A 240 -5.83 17.09 7.73
N LEU A 241 -4.63 17.65 7.48
CA LEU A 241 -3.38 17.16 8.07
C LEU A 241 -3.07 17.76 9.45
N MET A 242 -3.94 18.65 9.95
CA MET A 242 -3.78 19.40 11.19
C MET A 242 -2.40 20.10 11.24
N VAL A 243 -2.11 20.89 10.20
CA VAL A 243 -0.96 21.80 10.13
C VAL A 243 -1.32 23.07 10.91
N ASP A 244 -0.39 23.58 11.72
CA ASP A 244 -0.65 24.71 12.62
C ASP A 244 -1.16 25.96 11.90
N SER A 245 -2.05 26.73 12.54
CA SER A 245 -2.71 27.90 11.94
C SER A 245 -1.74 29.00 11.48
N ILE A 246 -0.52 29.04 12.04
CA ILE A 246 0.56 29.94 11.59
C ILE A 246 0.96 29.66 10.12
N ALA A 247 0.69 28.46 9.61
CA ALA A 247 0.95 28.10 8.22
C ALA A 247 -0.08 28.67 7.22
N LEU A 248 -1.19 29.24 7.70
CA LEU A 248 -2.18 29.93 6.86
C LEU A 248 -1.63 31.28 6.37
N ASP A 249 -0.87 31.98 7.22
CA ASP A 249 -0.25 33.29 6.93
C ASP A 249 1.06 33.17 6.10
N LEU A 250 1.49 31.93 5.77
CA LEU A 250 2.69 31.67 4.98
C LEU A 250 2.35 31.53 3.50
N GLY A 251 3.16 32.15 2.64
CA GLY A 251 3.04 32.01 1.19
C GLY A 251 3.14 30.55 0.72
N PHE A 252 2.46 30.25 -0.40
CA PHE A 252 2.28 28.93 -1.01
C PHE A 252 3.45 27.96 -0.84
N ASP A 253 4.66 28.35 -1.25
CA ASP A 253 5.85 27.48 -1.24
C ASP A 253 6.24 26.97 0.15
N MET A 254 6.08 27.81 1.18
CA MET A 254 6.40 27.44 2.56
C MET A 254 5.30 26.58 3.17
N ARG A 255 4.04 26.93 2.90
CA ARG A 255 2.86 26.16 3.29
C ARG A 255 2.89 24.75 2.72
N LEU A 256 3.24 24.60 1.44
CA LEU A 256 3.39 23.31 0.77
C LEU A 256 4.50 22.45 1.41
N LYS A 257 5.65 23.05 1.77
CA LYS A 257 6.74 22.34 2.48
C LYS A 257 6.31 21.88 3.88
N LEU A 258 5.51 22.66 4.60
CA LEU A 258 4.97 22.27 5.90
C LEU A 258 3.96 21.12 5.78
N ILE A 259 3.06 21.18 4.80
CA ILE A 259 2.12 20.10 4.44
C ILE A 259 2.88 18.79 4.15
N LEU A 260 3.92 18.84 3.30
CA LEU A 260 4.73 17.68 2.95
C LEU A 260 5.48 17.10 4.17
N SER A 261 6.15 17.95 4.95
CA SER A 261 6.83 17.55 6.19
C SER A 261 5.85 16.92 7.19
N ARG A 262 4.63 17.46 7.30
CA ARG A 262 3.57 16.91 8.15
C ARG A 262 3.11 15.54 7.67
N ALA A 263 2.87 15.37 6.37
CA ALA A 263 2.47 14.08 5.78
C ALA A 263 3.55 13.01 6.02
N GLU A 264 4.83 13.32 5.81
CA GLU A 264 5.93 12.41 6.12
C GLU A 264 5.99 12.04 7.62
N GLN A 265 5.79 13.00 8.51
CA GLN A 265 5.78 12.74 9.96
C GLN A 265 4.63 11.82 10.36
N LEU A 266 3.44 11.99 9.78
CA LEU A 266 2.28 11.14 10.05
C LEU A 266 2.55 9.71 9.54
N ALA A 267 3.03 9.55 8.31
CA ALA A 267 3.40 8.25 7.74
C ALA A 267 4.47 7.53 8.58
N LYS A 268 5.50 8.25 9.06
CA LYS A 268 6.53 7.70 9.96
C LYS A 268 5.93 7.21 11.30
N LYS A 269 5.02 7.99 11.91
CA LYS A 269 4.34 7.63 13.16
C LYS A 269 3.43 6.41 13.00
N GLU A 270 2.64 6.37 11.93
CA GLU A 270 1.77 5.23 11.63
C GLU A 270 2.58 3.96 11.35
N GLY A 271 3.69 4.08 10.61
CA GLY A 271 4.65 3.00 10.39
C GLY A 271 5.22 2.43 11.69
N SER A 272 5.63 3.28 12.64
CA SER A 272 6.09 2.81 13.97
C SER A 272 4.97 2.12 14.76
N ALA A 273 3.76 2.69 14.81
CA ALA A 273 2.63 2.11 15.53
C ALA A 273 2.21 0.74 14.94
N LEU A 274 2.31 0.57 13.62
CA LEU A 274 2.06 -0.70 12.94
C LEU A 274 3.11 -1.76 13.31
N VAL A 275 4.39 -1.40 13.38
CA VAL A 275 5.47 -2.31 13.81
C VAL A 275 5.31 -2.74 15.27
N GLU A 276 4.93 -1.82 16.15
CA GLU A 276 4.63 -2.11 17.56
C GLU A 276 3.42 -3.03 17.71
N SER A 277 2.31 -2.73 17.02
CA SER A 277 1.09 -3.54 17.01
C SER A 277 1.34 -4.96 16.48
N LYS A 278 2.11 -5.09 15.40
CA LYS A 278 2.56 -6.39 14.86
C LYS A 278 3.39 -7.16 15.87
N SER A 279 4.32 -6.48 16.56
CA SER A 279 5.18 -7.09 17.59
C SER A 279 4.39 -7.57 18.81
N LEU A 280 3.43 -6.76 19.28
CA LEU A 280 2.49 -7.14 20.33
C LEU A 280 1.64 -8.35 19.93
N THR A 281 1.12 -8.35 18.70
CA THR A 281 0.34 -9.47 18.13
C THR A 281 1.15 -10.78 18.12
N TYR A 282 2.40 -10.76 17.66
CA TYR A 282 3.29 -11.93 17.73
C TYR A 282 3.59 -12.38 19.17
N SER A 283 3.69 -11.44 20.12
CA SER A 283 3.86 -11.76 21.55
C SER A 283 2.62 -12.47 22.12
N LEU A 284 1.43 -11.95 21.84
CA LEU A 284 0.15 -12.53 22.26
C LEU A 284 -0.09 -13.90 21.62
N GLN A 285 0.20 -14.08 20.33
CA GLN A 285 0.11 -15.38 19.66
C GLN A 285 1.02 -16.43 20.30
N ARG A 286 2.26 -16.07 20.69
CA ARG A 286 3.17 -16.98 21.42
C ARG A 286 2.62 -17.35 22.80
N LYS A 287 2.09 -16.38 23.56
CA LYS A 287 1.45 -16.64 24.87
C LYS A 287 0.23 -17.56 24.74
N LEU A 288 -0.65 -17.28 23.77
CA LEU A 288 -1.83 -18.10 23.48
C LEU A 288 -1.46 -19.54 23.13
N LYS A 289 -0.43 -19.74 22.29
CA LYS A 289 0.08 -21.08 21.98
C LYS A 289 0.56 -21.79 23.24
N SER A 290 1.41 -21.15 24.05
CA SER A 290 1.92 -21.75 25.29
C SER A 290 0.81 -22.11 26.29
N GLN A 291 -0.24 -21.28 26.39
CA GLN A 291 -1.40 -21.59 27.23
C GLN A 291 -2.21 -22.77 26.68
N LYS A 292 -2.38 -22.86 25.34
CA LYS A 292 -3.03 -24.00 24.69
C LYS A 292 -2.27 -25.30 24.94
N ASP A 293 -0.96 -25.31 24.70
CA ASP A 293 -0.08 -26.46 24.94
C ASP A 293 -0.15 -26.92 26.43
N GLN A 294 -0.22 -25.96 27.37
CA GLN A 294 -0.40 -26.24 28.80
C GLN A 294 -1.78 -26.83 29.14
N LEU A 295 -2.85 -26.36 28.49
CA LEU A 295 -4.21 -26.90 28.67
C LEU A 295 -4.34 -28.31 28.11
N GLU A 296 -3.73 -28.59 26.94
CA GLU A 296 -3.68 -29.93 26.36
C GLU A 296 -2.95 -30.92 27.27
N SER A 297 -1.78 -30.53 27.82
CA SER A 297 -1.03 -31.31 28.81
C SER A 297 -1.85 -31.61 30.08
N LYS A 298 -2.54 -30.61 30.64
CA LYS A 298 -3.47 -30.81 31.78
C LYS A 298 -4.66 -31.72 31.40
N GLY A 299 -5.18 -31.60 30.19
CA GLY A 299 -6.25 -32.45 29.67
C GLY A 299 -5.86 -33.92 29.62
N LEU A 300 -4.65 -34.22 29.11
CA LEU A 300 -4.09 -35.58 29.11
C LEU A 300 -3.89 -36.12 30.54
N HIS A 301 -3.42 -35.29 31.47
CA HIS A 301 -3.29 -35.69 32.87
C HIS A 301 -4.65 -36.03 33.51
N ILE A 302 -5.69 -35.22 33.24
CA ILE A 302 -7.06 -35.49 33.70
C ILE A 302 -7.60 -36.80 33.10
N GLN A 303 -7.34 -37.09 31.82
CA GLN A 303 -7.72 -38.36 31.20
C GLN A 303 -7.03 -39.57 31.86
N LEU A 304 -5.73 -39.46 32.14
CA LEU A 304 -4.97 -40.50 32.83
C LEU A 304 -5.50 -40.75 34.26
N LEU A 305 -5.79 -39.68 35.02
CA LEU A 305 -6.40 -39.80 36.35
C LEU A 305 -7.78 -40.46 36.28
N ARG A 306 -8.65 -40.08 35.32
CA ARG A 306 -9.95 -40.71 35.12
C ARG A 306 -9.83 -42.21 34.82
N LYS A 307 -8.87 -42.60 33.96
CA LYS A 307 -8.59 -44.01 33.66
C LYS A 307 -8.18 -44.78 34.92
N LYS A 308 -7.23 -44.22 35.69
CA LYS A 308 -6.75 -44.84 36.93
C LYS A 308 -7.84 -44.98 38.00
N VAL A 309 -8.76 -44.01 38.10
CA VAL A 309 -9.93 -44.11 38.98
C VAL A 309 -10.85 -45.26 38.53
N SER A 310 -11.14 -45.39 37.23
CA SER A 310 -11.94 -46.51 36.69
C SER A 310 -11.28 -47.86 36.97
N GLU A 311 -9.98 -48.00 36.74
CA GLU A 311 -9.20 -49.22 37.04
C GLU A 311 -9.28 -49.58 38.53
N GLN A 312 -9.14 -48.60 39.42
CA GLN A 312 -9.26 -48.80 40.87
C GLN A 312 -10.69 -49.16 41.32
N GLU A 313 -11.72 -48.61 40.68
CA GLU A 313 -13.11 -49.00 40.93
C GLU A 313 -13.40 -50.43 40.48
N GLU A 314 -12.90 -50.83 39.30
CA GLU A 314 -13.02 -52.20 38.78
C GLU A 314 -12.27 -53.20 39.67
N GLU A 315 -11.03 -52.90 40.07
CA GLU A 315 -10.29 -53.71 41.04
C GLU A 315 -11.08 -53.86 42.36
N ARG A 316 -11.65 -52.77 42.88
CA ARG A 316 -12.45 -52.79 44.12
C ARG A 316 -13.70 -53.66 43.96
N ARG A 317 -14.41 -53.59 42.82
CA ARG A 317 -15.56 -54.45 42.51
C ARG A 317 -15.14 -55.93 42.45
N CYS A 318 -14.04 -56.24 41.77
CA CYS A 318 -13.50 -57.60 41.67
C CYS A 318 -13.08 -58.16 43.04
N ARG A 319 -12.37 -57.38 43.86
CA ARG A 319 -11.99 -57.77 45.24
C ARG A 319 -13.22 -58.02 46.12
N SER A 320 -14.27 -57.22 45.98
CA SER A 320 -15.54 -57.39 46.71
C SER A 320 -16.26 -58.68 46.29
N ALA A 321 -16.30 -58.98 44.98
CA ALA A 321 -16.88 -60.22 44.46
C ALA A 321 -16.11 -61.47 44.94
N LEU A 322 -14.77 -61.42 44.95
CA LEU A 322 -13.93 -62.49 45.48
C LEU A 322 -14.10 -62.70 46.99
N ALA A 323 -14.38 -61.64 47.76
CA ALA A 323 -14.69 -61.75 49.18
C ALA A 323 -16.01 -62.52 49.39
N VAL A 324 -17.07 -62.16 48.67
CA VAL A 324 -18.36 -62.87 48.71
C VAL A 324 -18.20 -64.34 48.34
N GLN A 325 -17.51 -64.65 47.23
CA GLN A 325 -17.25 -66.04 46.82
C GLN A 325 -16.47 -66.84 47.87
N ARG A 326 -15.54 -66.20 48.59
CA ARG A 326 -14.80 -66.84 49.69
C ARG A 326 -15.72 -67.15 50.87
N ASP A 327 -16.59 -66.21 51.24
CA ASP A 327 -17.54 -66.39 52.34
C ASP A 327 -18.56 -67.49 52.01
N ASP A 328 -19.07 -67.55 50.78
CA ASP A 328 -19.92 -68.65 50.28
C ASP A 328 -19.19 -70.01 50.33
N ALA A 329 -17.93 -70.06 49.87
CA ALA A 329 -17.11 -71.27 49.95
C ALA A 329 -16.83 -71.71 51.40
N HIS A 330 -16.63 -70.77 52.32
CA HIS A 330 -16.52 -71.06 53.75
C HIS A 330 -17.83 -71.57 54.36
N LEU A 331 -18.98 -71.04 53.94
CA LEU A 331 -20.30 -71.52 54.36
C LEU A 331 -20.56 -72.94 53.86
N GLU A 332 -20.26 -73.25 52.60
CA GLU A 332 -20.37 -74.61 52.05
C GLU A 332 -19.39 -75.58 52.71
N SER A 333 -18.12 -75.18 52.93
CA SER A 333 -17.16 -75.99 53.67
C SER A 333 -17.66 -76.34 55.07
N ARG A 334 -18.22 -75.37 55.82
CA ARG A 334 -18.87 -75.61 57.12
C ARG A 334 -20.11 -76.50 57.03
N ARG A 335 -20.90 -76.42 55.95
CA ARG A 335 -22.06 -77.31 55.71
C ARG A 335 -21.61 -78.74 55.44
N LEU A 336 -20.60 -78.94 54.60
CA LEU A 336 -20.01 -80.23 54.27
C LEU A 336 -19.32 -80.86 55.49
N GLN A 337 -18.60 -80.08 56.29
CA GLN A 337 -18.00 -80.53 57.53
C GLN A 337 -19.05 -81.06 58.52
N LYS A 338 -20.16 -80.32 58.73
CA LYS A 338 -21.29 -80.81 59.56
C LYS A 338 -21.94 -82.09 59.01
N LYS A 339 -22.00 -82.27 57.69
CA LYS A 339 -22.46 -83.52 57.07
C LYS A 339 -21.48 -84.67 57.34
N LEU A 340 -20.17 -84.41 57.23
CA LEU A 340 -19.11 -85.36 57.55
C LEU A 340 -19.15 -85.78 59.02
N GLU A 341 -19.30 -84.85 59.95
CA GLU A 341 -19.42 -85.11 61.39
C GLU A 341 -20.63 -86.02 61.70
N ARG A 342 -21.79 -85.76 61.08
CA ARG A 342 -22.98 -86.63 61.18
C ARG A 342 -22.70 -88.04 60.65
N LEU A 343 -22.22 -88.16 59.41
CA LEU A 343 -21.88 -89.45 58.80
C LEU A 343 -20.81 -90.22 59.59
N GLN A 344 -19.85 -89.53 60.21
CA GLN A 344 -18.88 -90.14 61.12
C GLN A 344 -19.53 -90.64 62.42
N SER A 345 -20.50 -89.91 62.97
CA SER A 345 -21.28 -90.35 64.13
C SER A 345 -22.11 -91.59 63.80
N ASP A 346 -22.83 -91.58 62.68
CA ASP A 346 -23.63 -92.71 62.20
C ASP A 346 -22.74 -93.94 61.92
N LEU A 347 -21.54 -93.73 61.35
CA LEU A 347 -20.53 -94.78 61.16
C LEU A 347 -19.98 -95.32 62.49
N ARG A 348 -19.86 -94.51 63.54
CA ARG A 348 -19.47 -94.97 64.87
C ARG A 348 -20.59 -95.78 65.53
N ALA A 349 -21.83 -95.30 65.47
CA ALA A 349 -22.99 -96.00 66.02
C ALA A 349 -23.22 -97.36 65.33
N THR A 350 -23.14 -97.41 64.00
CA THR A 350 -23.21 -98.68 63.25
C THR A 350 -22.03 -99.60 63.55
N LYS A 351 -20.81 -99.08 63.75
CA LYS A 351 -19.67 -99.90 64.24
C LYS A 351 -19.89 -100.43 65.66
N GLN A 352 -20.43 -99.62 66.58
CA GLN A 352 -20.76 -100.02 67.95
C GLN A 352 -21.81 -101.13 67.95
N SER A 353 -22.91 -100.94 67.22
CA SER A 353 -23.93 -101.97 67.01
C SER A 353 -23.34 -103.25 66.36
N ASN A 354 -22.41 -103.13 65.40
CA ASN A 354 -21.72 -104.27 64.81
C ASN A 354 -20.82 -105.00 65.83
N THR A 355 -20.14 -104.27 66.73
CA THR A 355 -19.36 -104.88 67.82
C THR A 355 -20.25 -105.51 68.90
N GLU A 356 -21.40 -104.91 69.21
CA GLU A 356 -22.40 -105.48 70.11
C GLU A 356 -23.01 -106.76 69.52
N LEU A 357 -23.39 -106.76 68.25
CA LEU A 357 -23.85 -107.95 67.54
C LEU A 357 -22.77 -109.04 67.47
N LYS A 358 -21.50 -108.67 67.31
CA LYS A 358 -20.37 -109.62 67.40
C LYS A 358 -20.18 -110.19 68.80
N ALA A 359 -20.34 -109.37 69.84
CA ALA A 359 -20.27 -109.79 71.24
C ALA A 359 -21.47 -110.67 71.64
N GLN A 360 -22.67 -110.36 71.15
CA GLN A 360 -23.84 -111.22 71.27
C GLN A 360 -23.61 -112.55 70.53
N LEU A 361 -23.06 -112.53 69.31
CA LEU A 361 -22.68 -113.75 68.58
C LEU A 361 -21.63 -114.58 69.32
N SER A 362 -20.59 -113.96 69.90
CA SER A 362 -19.60 -114.69 70.70
C SER A 362 -20.22 -115.26 71.97
N HIS A 363 -21.06 -114.50 72.69
CA HIS A 363 -21.76 -115.01 73.87
C HIS A 363 -22.76 -116.13 73.54
N THR A 364 -23.46 -116.06 72.40
CA THR A 364 -24.32 -117.13 71.90
C THR A 364 -23.50 -118.38 71.52
N ASN A 365 -22.26 -118.20 71.05
CA ASN A 365 -21.33 -119.31 70.82
C ASN A 365 -20.75 -119.86 72.13
N GLU A 366 -20.49 -119.03 73.14
CA GLU A 366 -20.07 -119.46 74.47
C GLU A 366 -21.17 -120.24 75.19
N LEU A 367 -22.44 -119.81 75.11
CA LEU A 367 -23.58 -120.58 75.63
C LEU A 367 -23.73 -121.94 74.95
N LYS A 368 -23.33 -122.07 73.67
CA LYS A 368 -23.23 -123.37 72.97
C LYS A 368 -22.05 -124.22 73.44
N VAL A 369 -20.99 -123.63 73.99
CA VAL A 369 -19.79 -124.33 74.49
C VAL A 369 -19.96 -124.73 75.95
N GLU A 370 -20.44 -123.83 76.82
CA GLU A 370 -20.65 -124.09 78.25
C GLU A 370 -21.76 -125.12 78.49
N GLY A 371 -22.74 -125.19 77.59
CA GLY A 371 -23.75 -126.26 77.57
C GLY A 371 -23.21 -127.67 77.23
N THR A 372 -21.90 -127.86 76.98
CA THR A 372 -21.33 -129.14 76.51
C THR A 372 -20.26 -129.78 77.39
N ARG A 373 -20.15 -129.41 78.68
CA ARG A 373 -19.21 -130.05 79.65
C ARG A 373 -19.82 -130.63 80.93
N VAL A 374 -20.99 -131.26 80.82
CA VAL A 374 -21.33 -132.42 81.67
C VAL A 374 -21.77 -133.58 80.77
N ARG A 375 -20.97 -134.64 80.71
CA ARG A 375 -21.29 -135.89 79.99
C ARG A 375 -21.79 -136.91 81.02
N PRO A 376 -22.80 -137.72 80.68
CA PRO A 376 -22.46 -139.05 80.16
C PRO A 376 -23.20 -139.40 78.86
N GLN A 377 -22.74 -140.47 78.21
CA GLN A 377 -23.27 -140.95 76.93
C GLN A 377 -24.67 -141.58 77.09
N SER A 378 -25.61 -141.24 76.20
CA SER A 378 -26.31 -142.17 75.27
C SER A 378 -27.75 -141.74 74.93
N ARG A 379 -28.24 -142.19 73.75
CA ARG A 379 -29.64 -142.11 73.26
C ARG A 379 -30.19 -140.69 72.94
N SER A 380 -31.18 -140.50 72.08
CA SER A 380 -31.52 -141.09 70.76
C SER A 380 -32.75 -140.36 70.18
N ARG A 381 -32.72 -139.91 68.91
CA ARG A 381 -33.85 -139.28 68.16
C ARG A 381 -34.29 -137.91 68.73
N GLY A 382 -34.73 -136.89 67.98
CA GLY A 382 -35.03 -136.74 66.54
C GLY A 382 -36.48 -136.24 66.35
N ILE A 383 -36.69 -135.10 65.65
CA ILE A 383 -37.95 -134.40 65.20
C ILE A 383 -37.55 -132.90 64.99
N PHE A 384 -37.79 -132.20 63.86
CA PHE A 384 -39.05 -131.61 63.31
C PHE A 384 -39.69 -130.56 64.27
N ILE A 385 -40.38 -129.46 63.93
CA ILE A 385 -40.95 -128.75 62.74
C ILE A 385 -40.80 -127.22 63.08
N SER A 386 -40.76 -126.19 62.21
CA SER A 386 -41.42 -125.88 60.91
C SER A 386 -40.67 -124.81 60.11
#